data_AF-A0A2R7SZR0-F1
#
_entry.id   AF-A0A2R7SZR0-F1
#
_cell.length_a   1.000
_cell.length_b   1.000
_cell.length_c   1.000
_cell.angle_alpha   90.00
_cell.angle_beta   90.00
_cell.angle_gamma   90.00
#
_symmetry.space_group_name_H-M   'P 1'
#
loop_
_entity.id
_entity.type
_entity.pdbx_description
1 polymer ?
#
loop_
_entity_poly.entity_id
_entity_poly.type
_entity_poly.pdbx_seq_one_letter_code
_entity_poly.pdbx_strand_id
1 'polypeptide(L)'
;PQASPGGLKDSDAIPQRGVLMPLQSWLDAVQASGQDAVPEDDEVFSYADTVGLPRSFVALCWREFKRRQLKSGKRQRDWRERFRECVTGNWYGLWLLAAGQDARLSTNGEQARRLFEAQDGAAEVAA
;
A
#
# COMPACT_ATOMS: atom_id res chain seq x y z
N PRO A 1 17.61 -42.54 -16.16
CA PRO A 1 16.43 -42.22 -15.33
C PRO A 1 16.83 -41.67 -13.96
N GLN A 2 16.02 -40.74 -13.46
CA GLN A 2 16.08 -40.09 -12.13
C GLN A 2 17.08 -38.93 -12.00
N ALA A 3 16.72 -37.80 -12.60
CA ALA A 3 16.99 -36.50 -11.99
C ALA A 3 15.93 -36.29 -10.88
N SER A 4 16.37 -35.89 -9.69
CA SER A 4 15.53 -35.43 -8.58
C SER A 4 16.16 -34.16 -7.99
N PRO A 5 15.33 -33.29 -7.41
CA PRO A 5 15.21 -31.92 -7.91
C PRO A 5 16.01 -30.90 -7.12
N GLY A 6 16.24 -29.76 -7.78
CA GLY A 6 17.07 -28.66 -7.34
C GLY A 6 16.69 -28.10 -5.98
N GLY A 7 17.73 -27.77 -5.22
CA GLY A 7 17.61 -26.95 -4.02
C GLY A 7 16.98 -25.60 -4.35
N LEU A 8 15.89 -25.28 -3.65
CA LEU A 8 15.40 -23.92 -3.52
C LEU A 8 16.55 -23.09 -2.96
N LYS A 9 17.06 -22.17 -3.79
CA LYS A 9 18.00 -21.13 -3.38
C LYS A 9 17.24 -20.03 -2.64
N ASP A 10 17.90 -19.39 -1.70
CA ASP A 10 17.47 -18.29 -0.84
C ASP A 10 16.77 -17.13 -1.60
N SER A 11 15.47 -17.29 -1.93
CA SER A 11 14.73 -16.37 -2.82
C SER A 11 13.50 -15.73 -2.18
N ASP A 12 13.27 -15.91 -0.88
CA ASP A 12 12.10 -15.37 -0.17
C ASP A 12 12.32 -13.95 0.39
N ALA A 13 13.45 -13.32 0.07
CA ALA A 13 13.67 -11.93 0.45
C ALA A 13 12.96 -11.00 -0.53
N ILE A 14 12.10 -10.10 -0.02
CA ILE A 14 11.67 -8.88 -0.73
C ILE A 14 12.88 -8.31 -1.47
N PRO A 15 12.77 -7.94 -2.76
CA PRO A 15 13.90 -7.45 -3.53
C PRO A 15 14.72 -6.42 -2.74
N GLN A 16 16.01 -6.73 -2.57
CA GLN A 16 17.00 -5.94 -1.84
C GLN A 16 17.01 -4.48 -2.32
N ARG A 17 17.23 -3.55 -1.38
CA ARG A 17 17.36 -2.09 -1.61
C ARG A 17 18.34 -1.81 -2.76
N GLY A 18 17.86 -1.48 -3.96
CA GLY A 18 18.75 -1.14 -5.07
C GLY A 18 18.14 -1.03 -6.46
N VAL A 19 17.20 -1.92 -6.80
CA VAL A 19 16.67 -2.04 -8.17
C VAL A 19 15.42 -1.17 -8.34
N LEU A 20 15.43 -0.30 -9.35
CA LEU A 20 14.24 0.46 -9.74
C LEU A 20 13.24 -0.47 -10.42
N MET A 21 12.11 -0.74 -9.76
CA MET A 21 11.07 -1.61 -10.30
C MET A 21 9.68 -0.94 -10.32
N PRO A 22 8.80 -1.31 -11.26
CA PRO A 22 7.41 -0.88 -11.24
C PRO A 22 6.67 -1.39 -10.00
N LEU A 23 5.62 -0.68 -9.56
CA LEU A 23 4.85 -1.08 -8.39
C LEU A 23 4.25 -2.49 -8.54
N GLN A 24 3.75 -2.84 -9.74
CA GLN A 24 3.17 -4.17 -9.98
C GLN A 24 4.19 -5.28 -9.71
N SER A 25 5.39 -5.18 -10.30
CA SER A 25 6.44 -6.19 -10.12
C SER A 25 6.89 -6.29 -8.66
N TRP A 26 6.86 -5.19 -7.91
CA TRP A 26 7.17 -5.21 -6.48
C TRP A 26 6.06 -5.91 -5.68
N LEU A 27 4.78 -5.63 -5.98
CA LEU A 27 3.64 -6.31 -5.35
C LEU A 27 3.66 -7.82 -5.62
N ASP A 28 3.98 -8.23 -6.86
CA ASP A 28 4.10 -9.63 -7.23
C ASP A 28 5.23 -10.33 -6.44
N ALA A 29 6.36 -9.65 -6.24
CA ALA A 29 7.48 -10.17 -5.46
C ALA A 29 7.15 -10.30 -3.97
N VAL A 30 6.46 -9.31 -3.40
CA VAL A 30 5.97 -9.34 -2.02
C VAL A 30 4.96 -10.48 -1.81
N GLN A 31 4.04 -10.66 -2.76
CA GLN A 31 3.07 -11.75 -2.73
C GLN A 31 3.78 -13.11 -2.81
N ALA A 32 4.80 -13.23 -3.66
CA ALA A 32 5.58 -14.46 -3.81
C ALA A 32 6.38 -14.81 -2.55
N SER A 33 6.86 -13.81 -1.79
CA SER A 33 7.51 -14.04 -0.49
C SER A 33 6.54 -14.33 0.65
N GLY A 34 5.22 -14.31 0.40
CA GLY A 34 4.19 -14.54 1.42
C GLY A 34 4.10 -13.44 2.47
N GLN A 35 4.59 -12.23 2.15
CA GLN A 35 4.59 -11.09 3.07
C GLN A 35 3.54 -10.07 2.66
N ASP A 36 3.16 -9.21 3.60
CA ASP A 36 2.31 -8.06 3.29
C ASP A 36 3.13 -6.91 2.70
N ALA A 37 2.53 -6.22 1.73
CA ALA A 37 3.12 -5.00 1.15
C ALA A 37 3.36 -3.93 2.22
N VAL A 38 2.39 -3.81 3.14
CA VAL A 38 2.47 -2.97 4.33
C VAL A 38 2.16 -3.86 5.53
N PRO A 39 3.20 -4.42 6.19
CA PRO A 39 3.04 -5.24 7.39
C PRO A 39 2.35 -4.47 8.54
N GLU A 40 1.66 -5.18 9.42
CA GLU A 40 0.95 -4.55 10.56
C GLU A 40 1.87 -3.81 11.53
N ASP A 41 3.14 -4.19 11.59
CA ASP A 41 4.20 -3.57 12.39
C ASP A 41 4.96 -2.46 11.65
N ASP A 42 4.52 -2.07 10.46
CA ASP A 42 5.17 -1.01 9.69
C ASP A 42 5.12 0.35 10.42
N GLU A 43 6.23 1.10 10.32
CA GLU A 43 6.38 2.43 10.91
C GLU A 43 5.26 3.41 10.51
N VAL A 44 4.61 3.21 9.37
CA VAL A 44 3.45 4.01 8.94
C VAL A 44 2.30 3.95 9.95
N PHE A 45 2.07 2.81 10.60
CA PHE A 45 1.02 2.64 11.59
C PHE A 45 1.42 3.26 12.93
N SER A 46 2.69 3.14 13.33
CA SER A 46 3.22 3.85 14.49
C SER A 46 3.10 5.37 14.33
N TYR A 47 3.38 5.88 13.13
CA TYR A 47 3.15 7.29 12.78
C TYR A 47 1.66 7.64 12.84
N ALA A 48 0.79 6.83 12.23
CA ALA A 48 -0.64 7.07 12.20
C ALA A 48 -1.24 7.15 13.60
N ASP A 49 -0.87 6.21 14.48
CA ASP A 49 -1.28 6.17 15.88
C ASP A 49 -0.77 7.44 16.63
N THR A 50 0.45 7.91 16.34
CA THR A 50 1.02 9.13 16.95
C THR A 50 0.27 10.41 16.57
N VAL A 51 -0.19 10.53 15.32
CA VAL A 51 -0.88 11.74 14.83
C VAL A 51 -2.41 11.65 14.91
N GLY A 52 -2.95 10.57 15.47
CA GLY A 52 -4.39 10.34 15.60
C GLY A 52 -5.09 10.01 14.28
N LEU A 53 -4.38 9.37 13.33
CA LEU A 53 -4.91 8.96 12.04
C LEU A 53 -5.42 7.50 12.11
N PRO A 54 -6.71 7.23 11.84
CA PRO A 54 -7.25 5.88 11.85
C PRO A 54 -6.58 4.96 10.83
N ARG A 55 -6.36 3.70 11.19
CA ARG A 55 -5.81 2.67 10.27
C ARG A 55 -6.64 2.49 8.99
N SER A 56 -7.96 2.70 9.07
CA SER A 56 -8.84 2.70 7.89
C SER A 56 -8.49 3.79 6.88
N PHE A 57 -7.98 4.95 7.32
CA PHE A 57 -7.55 6.04 6.43
C PHE A 57 -6.21 5.70 5.78
N VAL A 58 -5.30 5.03 6.51
CA VAL A 58 -4.06 4.49 5.94
C VAL A 58 -4.37 3.42 4.88
N ALA A 59 -5.30 2.51 5.16
CA ALA A 59 -5.77 1.51 4.19
C ALA A 59 -6.41 2.16 2.96
N LEU A 60 -7.22 3.20 3.14
CA LEU A 60 -7.78 4.00 2.05
C LEU A 60 -6.67 4.65 1.21
N CYS A 61 -5.67 5.24 1.87
CA CYS A 61 -4.50 5.81 1.21
C CYS A 61 -3.74 4.76 0.41
N TRP A 62 -3.58 3.54 0.94
CA TRP A 62 -2.91 2.45 0.25
C TRP A 62 -3.63 2.04 -1.05
N ARG A 63 -4.96 1.95 -1.01
CA ARG A 63 -5.77 1.68 -2.22
C ARG A 63 -5.61 2.77 -3.25
N GLU A 64 -5.67 4.04 -2.84
CA GLU A 64 -5.50 5.19 -3.72
C GLU A 64 -4.08 5.28 -4.29
N PHE A 65 -3.08 4.97 -3.47
CA PHE A 65 -1.68 4.88 -3.87
C PHE A 65 -1.51 3.82 -4.97
N LYS A 66 -1.99 2.59 -4.75
CA LYS A 66 -1.96 1.54 -5.79
C LYS A 66 -2.65 2.00 -7.07
N ARG A 67 -3.86 2.54 -6.99
CA ARG A 67 -4.65 3.02 -8.15
C ARG A 67 -3.88 4.02 -9.01
N ARG A 68 -3.16 4.96 -8.38
CA ARG A 68 -2.40 6.01 -9.09
C ARG A 68 -1.03 5.54 -9.56
N GLN A 69 -0.28 4.84 -8.69
CA GLN A 69 1.09 4.45 -9.00
C GLN A 69 1.15 3.32 -10.04
N LEU A 70 0.19 2.39 -10.05
CA LEU A 70 0.11 1.35 -11.10
C LEU A 70 -0.08 1.96 -12.49
N LYS A 71 -0.78 3.10 -12.61
CA LYS A 71 -0.98 3.82 -13.88
C LYS A 71 0.18 4.76 -14.25
N SER A 72 1.07 5.07 -13.31
CA SER A 72 2.09 6.10 -13.49
C SER A 72 3.28 5.66 -14.36
N GLY A 73 3.50 4.35 -14.50
CA GLY A 73 4.70 3.79 -15.15
C GLY A 73 6.00 4.08 -14.40
N LYS A 74 5.95 4.73 -13.23
CA LYS A 74 7.14 5.06 -12.44
C LYS A 74 7.78 3.80 -11.88
N ARG A 75 9.10 3.87 -11.70
CA ARG A 75 9.90 2.84 -11.03
C ARG A 75 10.51 3.45 -9.78
N GLN A 76 10.45 2.72 -8.68
CA GLN A 76 11.04 3.14 -7.42
C GLN A 76 11.93 2.03 -6.88
N ARG A 77 12.90 2.44 -6.06
CA ARG A 77 13.79 1.51 -5.36
C ARG A 77 13.08 0.88 -4.16
N ASP A 78 12.25 1.67 -3.48
CA ASP A 78 11.48 1.26 -2.31
C ASP A 78 10.07 1.86 -2.40
N TRP A 79 9.10 1.01 -2.71
CA TRP A 79 7.70 1.42 -2.79
C TRP A 79 7.07 1.61 -1.41
N ARG A 80 7.59 0.93 -0.38
CA ARG A 80 7.10 1.02 0.99
C ARG A 80 7.52 2.35 1.60
N GLU A 81 8.78 2.74 1.45
CA GLU A 81 9.26 4.09 1.82
C GLU A 81 8.45 5.17 1.11
N ARG A 82 8.23 5.04 -0.20
CA ARG A 82 7.41 6.00 -0.97
C ARG A 82 5.97 6.07 -0.48
N PHE A 83 5.41 4.95 -0.01
CA PHE A 83 4.09 4.93 0.61
C PHE A 83 4.07 5.62 1.97
N ARG A 84 5.09 5.40 2.82
CA ARG A 84 5.25 6.12 4.10
C ARG A 84 5.26 7.64 3.87
N GLU A 85 6.05 8.12 2.92
CA GLU A 85 6.07 9.54 2.55
C GLU A 85 4.72 10.05 2.02
N CYS A 86 3.97 9.20 1.33
CA CYS A 86 2.63 9.53 0.84
C CYS A 86 1.64 9.72 2.00
N VAL A 87 1.74 8.88 3.04
CA VAL A 87 0.93 8.99 4.24
C VAL A 87 1.35 10.19 5.06
N THR A 88 2.63 10.32 5.42
CA THR A 88 3.12 11.43 6.25
C THR A 88 2.92 12.80 5.59
N GLY A 89 3.02 12.86 4.26
CA GLY A 89 2.79 14.08 3.49
C GLY A 89 1.34 14.31 3.07
N ASN A 90 0.40 13.40 3.38
CA ASN A 90 -1.00 13.45 2.94
C ASN A 90 -1.15 13.86 1.46
N TRP A 91 -0.40 13.23 0.55
CA TRP A 91 -0.24 13.74 -0.83
C TRP A 91 -1.53 13.89 -1.62
N TYR A 92 -2.52 13.05 -1.32
CA TYR A 92 -3.82 13.05 -1.99
C TYR A 92 -4.85 13.91 -1.23
N GLY A 93 -4.46 14.49 -0.10
CA GLY A 93 -5.31 15.31 0.75
C GLY A 93 -6.54 14.55 1.22
N LEU A 94 -6.40 13.28 1.64
CA LEU A 94 -7.54 12.41 1.95
C LEU A 94 -8.19 12.72 3.30
N TRP A 95 -7.43 13.31 4.22
CA TRP A 95 -7.92 13.63 5.56
C TRP A 95 -7.57 15.05 5.98
N LEU A 96 -8.31 15.48 7.00
CA LEU A 96 -8.16 16.73 7.72
C LEU A 96 -7.82 16.39 9.18
N LEU A 97 -6.76 17.00 9.70
CA LEU A 97 -6.39 16.97 11.11
C LEU A 97 -6.53 18.40 11.64
N ALA A 98 -7.42 18.59 12.61
CA ALA A 98 -7.63 19.87 13.28
C ALA A 98 -7.41 19.68 14.78
N ALA A 99 -6.84 20.69 15.44
CA ALA A 99 -6.52 20.62 16.86
C ALA A 99 -7.79 20.30 17.69
N GLY A 100 -7.71 19.25 18.52
CA GLY A 100 -8.82 18.82 19.37
C GLY A 100 -9.98 18.16 18.62
N GLN A 101 -9.81 17.80 17.34
CA GLN A 101 -10.81 17.07 16.56
C GLN A 101 -10.23 15.75 16.06
N ASP A 102 -11.07 14.72 16.04
CA ASP A 102 -10.73 13.47 15.38
C ASP A 102 -10.46 13.69 13.89
N ALA A 103 -9.60 12.85 13.32
CA ALA A 103 -9.33 12.86 11.89
C ALA A 103 -10.63 12.66 11.10
N ARG A 104 -10.83 13.49 10.08
CA ARG A 104 -12.00 13.40 9.18
C ARG A 104 -11.56 13.24 7.75
N LEU A 105 -12.32 12.52 6.95
CA LEU A 105 -12.10 12.50 5.51
C LEU A 105 -12.38 13.89 4.94
N SER A 106 -11.52 14.32 4.04
CA SER A 106 -11.79 15.45 3.16
C SER A 106 -12.77 15.04 2.06
N THR A 107 -13.16 16.00 1.20
CA THR A 107 -13.88 15.67 -0.04
C THR A 107 -13.16 14.64 -0.91
N ASN A 108 -11.82 14.74 -1.02
CA ASN A 108 -11.03 13.78 -1.79
C ASN A 108 -11.03 12.39 -1.13
N GLY A 109 -10.93 12.36 0.20
CA GLY A 109 -11.02 11.13 0.99
C GLY A 109 -12.36 10.43 0.80
N GLU A 110 -13.44 11.20 0.88
CA GLU A 110 -14.79 10.68 0.71
C GLU A 110 -15.06 10.16 -0.71
N GLN A 111 -14.56 10.86 -1.74
CA GLN A 111 -14.63 10.37 -3.12
C GLN A 111 -13.85 9.07 -3.30
N ALA A 112 -12.64 8.98 -2.75
CA ALA A 112 -11.84 7.76 -2.80
C ALA A 112 -12.56 6.60 -2.09
N ARG A 113 -13.12 6.84 -0.89
CA ARG A 113 -13.87 5.84 -0.13
C ARG A 113 -15.05 5.30 -0.94
N ARG A 114 -15.90 6.18 -1.48
CA ARG A 114 -17.07 5.77 -2.28
C ARG A 114 -16.69 5.04 -3.57
N LEU A 115 -15.63 5.48 -4.24
CA LEU A 115 -15.12 4.82 -5.44
C LEU A 115 -14.75 3.36 -5.13
N PHE A 116 -14.11 3.13 -4.00
CA PHE A 116 -13.64 1.83 -3.58
C PHE A 116 -14.73 0.93 -3.01
N GLU A 117 -15.67 1.48 -2.25
CA GLU A 117 -16.87 0.76 -1.81
C GLU A 117 -17.72 0.31 -3.01
N ALA A 118 -17.85 1.16 -4.04
CA ALA A 118 -18.54 0.78 -5.28
C ALA A 118 -17.80 -0.34 -6.03
N GLN A 119 -16.46 -0.36 -6.01
CA GLN A 119 -15.66 -1.44 -6.61
C GLN A 119 -15.81 -2.75 -5.85
N ASP A 120 -15.80 -2.70 -4.53
CA ASP A 120 -15.92 -3.89 -3.67
C ASP A 120 -17.32 -4.50 -3.82
N GLY A 121 -18.37 -3.67 -3.77
CA GLY A 121 -19.74 -4.13 -4.02
C GLY A 121 -19.95 -4.67 -5.44
N ALA A 122 -19.32 -4.08 -6.46
CA ALA A 122 -19.35 -4.61 -7.81
C ALA A 122 -18.62 -5.96 -7.94
N ALA A 123 -17.52 -6.16 -7.21
CA ALA A 123 -16.80 -7.43 -7.18
C ALA A 123 -17.59 -8.53 -6.47
N GLU A 124 -18.31 -8.20 -5.38
CA GLU A 124 -19.17 -9.13 -4.65
C GLU A 124 -20.39 -9.58 -5.48
N VAL A 125 -21.00 -8.69 -6.26
CA VAL A 125 -22.13 -9.03 -7.14
C VAL A 125 -21.71 -9.87 -8.36
N ALA A 126 -20.42 -9.82 -8.74
CA ALA A 126 -19.89 -10.56 -9.88
C ALA A 126 -19.31 -11.94 -9.53
N ALA A 127 -19.20 -12.27 -8.23
CA ALA A 127 -18.69 -13.54 -7.71
C ALA A 127 -19.84 -14.53 -7.41
#